data_AF-A0A4Q5QU34-F1
#
_entry.id   AF-A0A4Q5QU34-F1
#
_cell.length_a   1.000
_cell.length_b   1.000
_cell.length_c   1.000
_cell.angle_alpha   90.00
_cell.angle_beta   90.00
_cell.angle_gamma   90.00
#
_symmetry.space_group_name_H-M   'P 1'
#
loop_
_entity.id
_entity.type
_entity.pdbx_description
1 polymer ?
#
loop_
_entity_poly.entity_id
_entity_poly.type
_entity_poly.pdbx_seq_one_letter_code
_entity_poly.pdbx_strand_id
1 'polypeptide(L)' 'GGALLRGLDKRLAAKTKLPIHIAEDPLRAVVRGTGKAIKDIQGFRGVLLT' A
#
# COMPACT_ATOMS: atom_id res chain seq x y z
N GLY A 1 -1.43 -8.31 -2.21
CA GLY A 1 -1.90 -9.53 -2.90
C GLY A 1 -2.53 -9.23 -4.25
N GLY A 2 -3.77 -8.74 -4.25
CA GLY A 2 -4.54 -8.50 -5.50
C GLY A 2 -3.88 -7.58 -6.54
N ALA A 3 -2.92 -6.75 -6.16
CA ALA A 3 -2.11 -5.97 -7.09
C ALA A 3 -1.32 -6.83 -8.11
N LEU A 4 -1.09 -8.12 -7.83
CA LEU A 4 -0.40 -9.07 -8.72
C LEU A 4 -1.32 -9.72 -9.76
N LEU A 5 -2.61 -9.37 -9.77
CA LEU A 5 -3.52 -9.86 -10.80
C LEU A 5 -3.04 -9.38 -12.18
N ARG A 6 -2.89 -10.34 -13.11
CA ARG A 6 -2.29 -10.10 -14.42
C ARG A 6 -3.04 -9.00 -15.17
N GLY A 7 -2.34 -7.89 -15.44
CA GLY A 7 -2.86 -6.77 -16.23
C GLY A 7 -3.81 -5.82 -15.48
N LEU A 8 -3.95 -5.97 -14.16
CA LEU A 8 -4.77 -5.05 -13.36
C LEU A 8 -4.25 -3.61 -13.42
N ASP A 9 -2.93 -3.45 -13.30
CA ASP A 9 -2.19 -2.19 -13.47
C ASP A 9 -2.51 -1.51 -14.82
N LYS A 10 -2.42 -2.26 -15.92
CA LYS A 10 -2.69 -1.76 -17.27
C LYS A 10 -4.14 -1.34 -17.44
N ARG A 11 -5.09 -2.13 -16.92
CA ARG A 11 -6.52 -1.82 -16.96
C ARG A 11 -6.84 -0.55 -16.20
N LEU A 12 -6.26 -0.39 -15.01
CA LEU A 12 -6.42 0.82 -14.20
C LEU A 12 -5.82 2.04 -14.89
N ALA A 13 -4.62 1.91 -15.46
CA ALA A 13 -3.96 2.99 -16.20
C ALA A 13 -4.80 3.45 -17.40
N ALA A 14 -5.32 2.51 -18.20
CA ALA A 14 -6.15 2.82 -19.36
C ALA A 14 -7.46 3.55 -18.97
N LYS A 15 -8.08 3.15 -17.86
CA LYS A 15 -9.36 3.74 -17.42
C LYS A 15 -9.19 5.10 -16.74
N THR A 16 -8.16 5.24 -15.92
CA THR A 16 -7.93 6.46 -15.12
C THR A 16 -7.09 7.50 -15.85
N LYS A 17 -6.34 7.10 -16.89
CA LYS A 17 -5.32 7.93 -17.56
C LYS A 17 -4.25 8.46 -16.60
N LEU A 18 -4.01 7.72 -15.51
CA LEU A 18 -3.02 8.04 -14.50
C LEU A 18 -1.92 6.97 -14.48
N PRO A 19 -0.69 7.33 -14.08
CA PRO A 19 0.37 6.36 -13.86
C PRO A 19 0.00 5.43 -12.68
N ILE A 20 0.17 4.13 -12.87
CA ILE A 20 -0.11 3.11 -11.87
C ILE A 20 1.22 2.45 -11.48
N HIS A 21 1.50 2.41 -10.18
CA HIS A 21 2.72 1.81 -9.64
C HIS A 21 2.36 0.64 -8.73
N ILE A 22 2.97 -0.52 -8.99
CA ILE A 22 2.90 -1.67 -8.10
C ILE A 22 4.02 -1.52 -7.06
N ALA A 23 3.68 -1.68 -5.79
CA ALA A 23 4.67 -1.68 -4.71
C ALA A 23 5.69 -2.83 -4.88
N GLU A 24 6.93 -2.61 -4.46
CA GLU A 24 8.02 -3.60 -4.59
C GLU A 24 7.72 -4.95 -3.92
N ASP A 25 7.09 -4.92 -2.73
CA ASP A 25 6.59 -6.12 -2.05
C ASP A 25 5.11 -5.94 -1.67
N PRO A 26 4.18 -6.18 -2.60
CA PRO A 26 2.74 -5.93 -2.40
C PRO A 26 2.07 -7.00 -1.54
N LEU A 27 2.78 -8.08 -1.18
CA LEU A 27 2.29 -9.12 -0.28
C LEU A 27 2.57 -8.75 1.17
N ARG A 28 3.75 -8.17 1.46
CA ARG A 28 4.15 -7.80 2.82
C ARG A 28 3.94 -6.32 3.15
N ALA A 29 3.48 -5.51 2.19
CA ALA A 29 3.29 -4.06 2.35
C ALA A 29 2.57 -3.68 3.65
N VAL A 30 1.46 -4.36 3.96
CA VAL A 30 0.64 -4.07 5.15
C VAL A 30 1.44 -4.37 6.43
N VAL A 31 1.91 -5.61 6.60
CA VAL A 31 2.64 -6.02 7.82
C VAL A 31 3.90 -5.18 8.04
N ARG A 32 4.63 -4.83 6.97
CA ARG A 32 5.80 -3.94 7.07
C ARG A 32 5.41 -2.54 7.51
N GLY A 33 4.32 -1.99 6.96
CA GLY A 33 3.77 -0.70 7.36
C GLY A 33 3.35 -0.69 8.82
N THR A 34 2.59 -1.70 9.25
CA THR A 34 2.19 -1.89 10.65
C THR A 34 3.40 -1.98 11.58
N GLY A 35 4.42 -2.77 11.22
CA GLY A 35 5.64 -2.88 12.02
C GLY A 35 6.41 -1.57 12.13
N LYS A 36 6.40 -0.71 11.09
CA LYS A 36 6.97 0.65 11.18
C LYS A 36 6.15 1.55 12.09
N ALA A 37 4.83 1.53 11.94
CA ALA A 37 3.92 2.37 12.73
C ALA A 37 3.99 2.05 14.23
N ILE A 38 4.07 0.76 14.60
CA ILE A 38 4.23 0.35 16.00
C ILE A 38 5.56 0.83 16.59
N LYS A 39 6.64 0.82 15.80
CA LYS A 39 7.96 1.31 16.25
C LYS A 39 7.97 2.82 16.49
N ASP A 40 7.09 3.58 15.84
CA ASP A 40 6.91 5.02 16.03
C ASP A 40 5.50 5.36 16.51
N ILE A 41 5.11 4.75 17.63
CA ILE A 41 3.73 4.88 18.14
C ILE A 41 3.37 6.31 18.54
N GLN A 42 4.36 7.13 18.89
CA GLN A 42 4.14 8.53 19.26
C GLN A 42 3.84 9.37 18.02
N GLY A 43 4.59 9.19 16.92
CA GLY A 43 4.35 9.88 15.66
C GLY A 43 2.99 9.55 15.03
N PHE A 44 2.49 8.33 15.23
CA PHE A 44 1.20 7.88 14.70
C PHE A 44 0.04 7.90 15.71
N ARG A 45 0.25 8.42 16.93
CA ARG A 45 -0.72 8.36 18.02
C ARG A 45 -2.10 8.91 17.65
N GLY A 46 -2.15 10.05 16.97
CA GLY A 46 -3.40 10.71 16.59
C GLY A 46 -4.26 9.96 15.56
N VAL A 47 -3.72 8.89 14.94
CA VAL A 47 -4.45 8.06 13.98
C VAL A 47 -4.71 6.65 14.54
N LEU A 48 -3.82 6.13 15.39
CA LEU A 48 -3.89 4.76 15.90
C LEU A 48 -4.57 4.61 17.27
N LEU A 49 -4.55 5.65 18.10
CA LEU A 49 -5.04 5.62 19.48
C LEU A 49 -5.95 6.83 19.69
N THR A 50 -7.18 6.72 19.20
CA THR A 50 -8.28 7.67 19.43
C THR A 50 -9.06 7.28 20.67
#